data_AF-A0A7V8XJK3-F1
#
_entry.id   AF-A0A7V8XJK3-F1
#
_cell.length_a   1.000
_cell.length_b   1.000
_cell.length_c   1.000
_cell.angle_alpha   90.00
_cell.angle_beta   90.00
_cell.angle_gamma   90.00
#
_symmetry.space_group_name_H-M   'P 1'
#
loop_
_entity.id
_entity.type
_entity.pdbx_description
1 polymer ?
#
loop_
_entity_poly.entity_id
_entity_poly.type
_entity_poly.pdbx_seq_one_letter_code
_entity_poly.pdbx_strand_id
1 'polypeptide(L)' 'MRAELERRVDEIAAEHSGQAFAEAVAAYADTLVPEAREELGTVLLERAGGPEEALRRQWEERSWFQRALRRIDGDRPRR' A
#
# COMPACT_ATOMS: atom_id res chain seq x y z
N MET A 1 10.71 10.90 -6.74
CA MET A 1 10.26 9.86 -5.78
C MET A 1 8.76 9.68 -5.84
N ARG A 2 7.96 10.72 -5.54
CA ARG A 2 6.49 10.66 -5.66
C ARG A 2 5.97 10.25 -7.05
N ALA A 3 6.49 10.85 -8.12
CA ALA A 3 6.11 10.50 -9.50
C ALA A 3 6.36 9.01 -9.86
N GLU A 4 7.35 8.37 -9.23
CA GLU A 4 7.64 6.94 -9.43
C GLU A 4 6.61 6.07 -8.70
N LEU A 5 6.22 6.46 -7.48
CA LEU A 5 5.15 5.80 -6.72
C LEU A 5 3.81 5.93 -7.46
N GLU A 6 3.49 7.13 -7.94
CA GLU A 6 2.30 7.40 -8.75
C GLU A 6 2.25 6.55 -10.01
N ARG A 7 3.36 6.49 -10.76
CA ARG A 7 3.48 5.64 -11.95
C ARG A 7 3.29 4.18 -11.62
N ARG A 8 3.93 3.69 -10.56
CA ARG A 8 3.82 2.27 -10.18
C ARG A 8 2.42 1.91 -9.70
N VAL A 9 1.74 2.81 -9.00
CA VAL A 9 0.34 2.64 -8.62
C VAL A 9 -0.56 2.60 -9.85
N ASP A 10 -0.30 3.41 -10.87
CA ASP A 10 -1.07 3.36 -12.13
C ASP A 10 -0.85 2.05 -12.88
N GLU A 11 0.38 1.57 -12.96
CA GLU A 11 0.70 0.25 -13.55
C GLU A 11 -0.07 -0.86 -12.83
N ILE A 12 -0.05 -0.85 -11.49
CA ILE A 12 -0.79 -1.83 -10.67
C ILE A 12 -2.30 -1.69 -10.86
N ALA A 13 -2.84 -0.47 -10.99
CA ALA A 13 -4.26 -0.22 -11.24
C ALA A 13 -4.71 -0.63 -12.65
N ALA A 14 -3.81 -0.58 -13.63
CA ALA A 14 -4.08 -1.03 -14.99
C ALA A 14 -4.17 -2.56 -15.08
N GLU A 15 -3.39 -3.27 -14.29
CA GLU A 15 -3.31 -4.74 -14.30
C GLU A 15 -4.26 -5.40 -13.28
N HIS A 16 -4.57 -4.70 -12.19
CA HIS A 16 -5.30 -5.24 -11.06
C HIS A 16 -6.39 -4.30 -10.57
N SER A 17 -7.48 -4.86 -10.06
CA SER A 17 -8.59 -4.12 -9.47
C SER A 17 -9.10 -4.79 -8.20
N GLY A 18 -9.81 -4.03 -7.36
CA GLY A 18 -10.40 -4.54 -6.13
C GLY A 18 -9.35 -5.13 -5.17
N GLN A 19 -9.54 -6.39 -4.77
CA GLN A 19 -8.64 -7.05 -3.82
C GLN A 19 -7.24 -7.31 -4.40
N ALA A 20 -7.15 -7.72 -5.67
CA ALA A 20 -5.86 -7.96 -6.33
C ALA A 20 -5.01 -6.68 -6.41
N PHE A 21 -5.66 -5.52 -6.57
CA PHE A 21 -4.99 -4.22 -6.51
C PHE A 21 -4.40 -3.96 -5.12
N ALA A 22 -5.18 -4.19 -4.06
CA ALA A 22 -4.73 -3.98 -2.69
C ALA A 22 -3.54 -4.90 -2.32
N GLU A 23 -3.54 -6.15 -2.79
CA GLU A 23 -2.44 -7.11 -2.60
C GLU A 23 -1.17 -6.69 -3.36
N ALA A 24 -1.30 -6.26 -4.62
CA ALA A 24 -0.17 -5.81 -5.41
C ALA A 24 0.45 -4.52 -4.86
N VAL A 25 -0.36 -3.59 -4.38
CA VAL A 25 0.11 -2.37 -3.68
C VAL A 25 0.79 -2.73 -2.36
N ALA A 26 0.29 -3.72 -1.62
CA ALA A 26 0.92 -4.20 -0.39
C ALA A 26 2.32 -4.79 -0.67
N ALA A 27 2.42 -5.67 -1.66
CA ALA A 27 3.68 -6.27 -2.07
C ALA A 27 4.69 -5.21 -2.54
N TYR A 28 4.22 -4.18 -3.25
CA TYR A 28 5.06 -3.05 -3.62
C TYR A 28 5.56 -2.27 -2.40
N ALA A 29 4.67 -1.98 -1.44
CA ALA A 29 5.02 -1.29 -0.21
C ALA A 29 6.07 -2.01 0.66
N ASP A 30 6.18 -3.34 0.54
CA ASP A 30 7.22 -4.13 1.22
C ASP A 30 8.62 -3.96 0.65
N THR A 31 8.73 -3.50 -0.60
CA THR A 31 10.02 -3.18 -1.23
C THR A 31 10.52 -1.77 -0.93
N LEU A 32 9.66 -0.93 -0.33
CA LEU A 32 9.93 0.47 -0.09
C LEU A 32 10.53 0.72 1.30
N VAL A 33 11.38 1.73 1.39
CA VAL A 33 11.81 2.30 2.67
C VAL A 33 10.63 2.96 3.39
N PRO A 34 10.65 3.08 4.73
CA PRO A 34 9.54 3.59 5.52
C PRO A 34 8.99 4.93 5.01
N GLU A 35 9.87 5.86 4.65
CA GLU A 35 9.50 7.20 4.16
C GLU A 35 8.76 7.14 2.81
N ALA A 36 9.20 6.23 1.92
CA ALA A 36 8.55 6.03 0.62
C ALA A 36 7.21 5.28 0.76
N ARG A 37 7.06 4.45 1.80
CA ARG A 37 5.79 3.78 2.13
C ARG A 37 4.75 4.76 2.66
N GLU A 38 5.15 5.73 3.48
CA GLU A 38 4.26 6.81 3.92
C GLU A 38 3.80 7.66 2.73
N GLU A 39 4.73 8.03 1.86
CA GLU A 39 4.42 8.78 0.63
C GLU A 39 3.47 8.01 -0.31
N LEU A 40 3.64 6.70 -0.44
CA LEU A 40 2.73 5.83 -1.20
C LEU A 40 1.31 5.87 -0.62
N GLY A 41 1.18 5.91 0.71
CA GLY A 41 -0.11 6.08 1.40
C GLY A 41 -0.80 7.39 1.00
N THR A 42 -0.04 8.49 0.99
CA THR A 42 -0.54 9.81 0.57
C THR A 42 -1.02 9.79 -0.89
N VAL A 43 -0.22 9.23 -1.80
CA VAL A 43 -0.58 9.09 -3.23
C VAL A 43 -1.91 8.34 -3.42
N LEU A 44 -2.08 7.22 -2.71
CA LEU A 44 -3.31 6.41 -2.79
C LEU A 44 -4.53 7.18 -2.28
N LEU A 45 -4.37 7.97 -1.21
CA LEU A 45 -5.44 8.79 -0.65
C LEU A 45 -5.84 9.94 -1.57
N GLU A 46 -4.87 10.65 -2.14
CA GLU A 46 -5.13 11.74 -3.08
C GLU A 46 -5.78 11.26 -4.37
N ARG A 47 -5.39 10.09 -4.88
CA ARG A 47 -5.99 9.48 -6.07
C ARG A 47 -7.38 8.91 -5.84
N ALA A 48 -7.72 8.56 -4.60
CA ALA A 48 -9.05 8.06 -4.27
C ALA A 48 -10.14 9.14 -4.35
N GLY A 49 -9.80 10.43 -4.46
CA GLY A 49 -10.73 11.54 -4.78
C GLY A 49 -11.87 11.83 -3.79
N GLY A 50 -12.11 10.97 -2.79
CA GLY A 50 -13.33 10.94 -1.96
C GLY A 50 -14.57 10.43 -2.73
N PRO A 51 -15.52 9.66 -2.15
CA PRO A 51 -15.80 9.42 -0.73
C PRO A 51 -15.09 8.20 -0.16
N GLU A 52 -14.53 8.44 1.01
CA GLU A 52 -13.60 7.62 1.76
C GLU A 52 -14.16 6.29 2.30
N GLU A 53 -15.46 6.01 2.29
CA GLU A 53 -16.04 4.86 3.01
C GLU A 53 -15.54 3.47 2.57
N ALA A 54 -15.28 3.26 1.27
CA ALA A 54 -14.89 1.94 0.75
C ALA A 54 -13.41 1.63 1.01
N LEU A 55 -12.53 2.63 0.82
CA LEU A 55 -11.10 2.50 1.10
C LEU A 55 -10.82 2.57 2.60
N ARG A 56 -11.52 3.44 3.36
CA ARG A 56 -11.45 3.55 4.82
C ARG A 56 -11.96 2.28 5.52
N ARG A 57 -13.04 1.63 5.04
CA ARG A 57 -13.42 0.28 5.50
C ARG A 57 -12.36 -0.78 5.18
N GLN A 58 -11.83 -0.77 3.96
CA GLN A 58 -10.73 -1.67 3.61
C GLN A 58 -9.49 -1.43 4.48
N TRP A 59 -9.22 -0.17 4.85
CA TRP A 59 -8.10 0.26 5.70
C TRP A 59 -8.34 0.12 7.21
N GLU A 60 -9.56 0.10 7.72
CA GLU A 60 -9.84 -0.29 9.11
C GLU A 60 -9.80 -1.81 9.27
N GLU A 61 -10.23 -2.54 8.23
CA GLU A 61 -9.80 -3.93 8.05
C GLU A 61 -8.27 -4.03 8.03
N ARG A 62 -7.53 -3.04 7.48
CA ARG A 62 -6.04 -2.95 7.51
C ARG A 62 -5.41 -2.86 8.90
N SER A 63 -6.14 -3.11 9.99
CA SER A 63 -5.60 -3.90 11.11
C SER A 63 -4.83 -5.15 10.63
N TRP A 64 -5.25 -5.76 9.50
CA TRP A 64 -4.52 -6.82 8.81
C TRP A 64 -3.23 -6.34 8.13
N PHE A 65 -3.19 -5.11 7.58
CA PHE A 65 -2.00 -4.55 6.91
C PHE A 65 -0.95 -4.14 7.94
N GLN A 66 -1.38 -3.50 9.03
CA GLN A 66 -0.52 -3.26 10.20
C GLN A 66 0.02 -4.58 10.75
N ARG A 67 -0.79 -5.65 10.84
CA ARG A 67 -0.32 -6.99 11.21
C ARG A 67 0.60 -7.64 10.16
N ALA A 68 0.34 -7.47 8.87
CA ALA A 68 1.14 -8.02 7.78
C ALA A 68 2.53 -7.37 7.78
N LEU A 69 2.57 -6.04 7.87
CA LEU A 69 3.80 -5.27 8.03
C LEU A 69 4.54 -5.67 9.31
N ARG A 70 3.84 -5.88 10.44
CA ARG A 70 4.46 -6.32 11.71
C ARG A 70 4.94 -7.78 11.67
N ARG A 71 4.36 -8.64 10.84
CA ARG A 71 4.81 -10.04 10.66
C ARG A 71 6.09 -10.09 9.81
N ILE A 72 6.24 -9.18 8.87
CA ILE A 72 7.44 -9.07 8.01
C ILE A 72 8.61 -8.42 8.76
N ASP A 73 8.37 -7.44 9.62
CA ASP A 73 9.42 -6.85 10.48
C ASP A 73 9.97 -7.84 11.54
N GLY A 74 9.17 -8.87 11.89
CA GLY A 74 9.54 -9.91 12.85
C GLY A 74 10.46 -11.03 12.31
N ASP A 75 10.71 -11.08 11.00
CA ASP A 75 11.56 -12.11 10.37
C ASP A 75 12.82 -11.50 9.74
N ARG A 76 13.54 -10.67 10.49
CA ARG A 76 14.97 -10.48 10.26
C ARG A 76 15.74 -11.49 11.11
N PRO A 77 16.24 -12.60 10.55
CA PRO A 77 17.28 -13.35 11.23
C PRO A 77 18.50 -12.43 11.34
N ARG A 78 18.80 -12.02 12.58
CA ARG A 78 20.12 -11.46 12.92
C ARG A 78 21.15 -12.53 12.56
N ARG A 79 21.92 -12.28 11.51
CA ARG A 79 23.21 -12.92 11.26
C ARG A 79 24.30 -11.89 11.47
#